data_AF-A0A3D1SKL3-F1
#
_entry.id   AF-A0A3D1SKL3-F1
#
_cell.length_a   1.000
_cell.length_b   1.000
_cell.length_c   1.000
_cell.angle_alpha   90.00
_cell.angle_beta   90.00
_cell.angle_gamma   90.00
#
_symmetry.space_group_name_H-M   'P 1'
#
loop_
_entity.id
_entity.type
_entity.pdbx_description
1 polymer ?
#
loop_
_entity_poly.entity_id
_entity_poly.type
_entity_poly.pdbx_seq_one_letter_code
_entity_poly.pdbx_strand_id
1 'polypeptide(L)'
;QLVQTGKIGTLRTIQSFFSYYLADPHNVRSRADSGGGGMLDIGCYTISLARFIFASEPERVFGIVEYDPQLKVDRLASGILDFGSGTSTFTCSTQLSPYQRVNIFGTEGRVEIEIPFNAPPDQPCKIWYQHGEDTGDMEEILLDACNQYTIQGDMFSLA
;
A
#
# COMPACT_ATOMS: atom_id res chain seq x y z
N GLN A 1 -13.12 7.40 -3.44
CA GLN A 1 -14.12 8.08 -4.31
C GLN A 1 -13.85 7.84 -5.79
N LEU A 2 -12.73 8.28 -6.38
CA LEU A 2 -12.45 8.16 -7.82
C LEU A 2 -12.74 6.76 -8.41
N VAL A 3 -12.24 5.71 -7.76
CA VAL A 3 -12.49 4.32 -8.16
C VAL A 3 -13.98 3.96 -8.08
N GLN A 4 -14.61 4.17 -6.93
CA GLN A 4 -16.02 3.82 -6.69
C GLN A 4 -16.99 4.56 -7.61
N THR A 5 -16.68 5.80 -7.99
CA THR A 5 -17.50 6.60 -8.90
C THR A 5 -17.18 6.33 -10.38
N GLY A 6 -16.36 5.33 -10.69
CA GLY A 6 -16.04 4.92 -12.06
C GLY A 6 -15.15 5.90 -12.83
N LYS A 7 -14.43 6.81 -12.15
CA LYS A 7 -13.62 7.85 -12.82
C LYS A 7 -12.39 7.29 -13.55
N ILE A 8 -11.95 6.09 -13.18
CA ILE A 8 -10.89 5.35 -13.88
C ILE A 8 -11.45 4.23 -14.76
N GLY A 9 -12.76 4.20 -15.02
CA GLY A 9 -13.44 3.07 -15.66
C GLY A 9 -13.45 1.83 -14.77
N THR A 10 -13.25 0.65 -15.35
CA THR A 10 -13.20 -0.61 -14.61
C THR A 10 -11.83 -0.80 -13.97
N LEU A 11 -11.77 -0.93 -12.63
CA LEU A 11 -10.53 -1.25 -11.91
C LEU A 11 -9.93 -2.57 -12.39
N ARG A 12 -8.66 -2.59 -12.77
CA ARG A 12 -7.97 -3.78 -13.30
C ARG A 12 -6.78 -4.22 -12.48
N THR A 13 -5.94 -3.28 -12.03
CA THR A 13 -4.77 -3.66 -11.24
C THR A 13 -4.32 -2.59 -10.27
N ILE A 14 -3.72 -3.02 -9.15
CA ILE A 14 -3.10 -2.15 -8.16
C ILE A 14 -1.65 -2.58 -7.98
N GLN A 15 -0.70 -1.67 -8.17
CA GLN A 15 0.69 -1.88 -7.81
C GLN A 15 1.00 -1.10 -6.53
N SER A 16 1.62 -1.76 -5.56
CA SER A 16 2.02 -1.12 -4.30
C SER A 16 3.45 -1.46 -3.92
N PHE A 17 4.13 -0.52 -3.29
CA PHE A 17 5.45 -0.71 -2.72
C PHE A 17 5.46 -0.08 -1.33
N PHE A 18 6.07 -0.76 -0.37
CA PHE A 18 6.39 -0.15 0.92
C PHE A 18 7.71 -0.69 1.46
N SER A 19 8.67 0.18 1.73
CA SER A 19 9.92 -0.21 2.34
C SER A 19 10.50 0.85 3.26
N TYR A 20 11.38 0.38 4.13
CA TYR A 20 12.31 1.16 4.93
C TYR A 20 13.50 0.28 5.30
N TYR A 21 14.50 0.85 5.97
CA TYR A 21 15.67 0.12 6.41
C TYR A 21 15.69 -0.04 7.93
N LEU A 22 15.74 -1.27 8.41
CA LEU A 22 15.84 -1.67 9.81
C LEU A 22 16.54 -3.04 9.91
N ALA A 23 17.72 -3.03 10.52
CA ALA A 23 18.50 -4.23 10.81
C ALA A 23 18.95 -4.29 12.28
N ASP A 24 18.37 -3.46 13.15
CA ASP A 24 18.66 -3.46 14.58
C ASP A 24 18.03 -4.71 15.24
N PRO A 25 18.83 -5.67 15.76
CA PRO A 25 18.30 -6.89 16.35
C PRO A 25 17.49 -6.67 17.63
N HIS A 26 17.61 -5.50 18.27
CA HIS A 26 16.84 -5.17 19.46
C HIS A 26 15.44 -4.62 19.16
N ASN A 27 15.17 -4.27 17.89
CA ASN A 27 13.85 -3.84 17.47
C ASN A 27 12.88 -5.03 17.42
N VAL A 28 11.65 -4.84 17.92
CA VAL A 28 10.61 -5.88 17.90
C VAL A 28 10.31 -6.40 16.50
N ARG A 29 10.43 -5.55 15.47
CA ARG A 29 10.20 -5.92 14.07
C ARG A 29 11.30 -6.80 13.49
N SER A 30 12.47 -6.84 14.13
CA SER A 30 13.61 -7.67 13.75
C SER A 30 13.69 -8.97 14.56
N ARG A 31 12.68 -9.25 15.39
CA ARG A 31 12.62 -10.39 16.31
C ARG A 31 11.57 -11.41 15.87
N ALA A 32 12.02 -12.57 15.40
CA ALA A 32 11.14 -13.64 14.92
C ALA A 32 10.22 -14.20 16.02
N ASP A 33 10.68 -14.26 17.26
CA ASP A 33 9.90 -14.72 18.42
C ASP A 33 8.73 -13.78 18.80
N SER A 34 8.80 -12.52 18.36
CA SER A 34 7.76 -11.51 18.59
C SER A 34 6.82 -11.30 17.40
N GLY A 35 6.93 -12.11 16.33
CA GLY A 35 6.18 -11.90 15.10
C GLY A 35 6.71 -10.75 14.23
N GLY A 36 8.02 -10.45 14.33
CA GLY A 36 8.68 -9.50 13.45
C GLY A 36 8.73 -9.95 11.99
N GLY A 37 9.19 -9.06 11.11
CA GLY A 37 9.25 -9.25 9.67
C GLY A 37 8.46 -8.22 8.87
N GLY A 38 8.82 -8.06 7.60
CA GLY A 38 8.23 -7.06 6.70
C GLY A 38 6.77 -7.32 6.38
N MET A 39 6.37 -8.58 6.23
CA MET A 39 5.00 -8.97 5.89
C MET A 39 4.00 -8.57 6.97
N LEU A 40 4.32 -8.83 8.24
CA LEU A 40 3.44 -8.49 9.35
C LEU A 40 3.48 -6.99 9.67
N ASP A 41 4.64 -6.36 9.54
CA ASP A 41 4.80 -4.94 9.86
C ASP A 41 4.24 -4.01 8.77
N ILE A 42 4.63 -4.18 7.51
CA ILE A 42 4.28 -3.26 6.42
C ILE A 42 3.59 -3.91 5.21
N GLY A 43 3.78 -5.21 4.98
CA GLY A 43 3.08 -5.95 3.92
C GLY A 43 1.56 -6.04 4.17
N CYS A 44 1.14 -6.00 5.43
CA CYS A 44 -0.28 -5.96 5.79
C CYS A 44 -1.00 -4.71 5.25
N TYR A 45 -0.31 -3.58 5.08
CA TYR A 45 -0.87 -2.35 4.54
C TYR A 45 -1.17 -2.46 3.05
N THR A 46 -0.25 -3.05 2.27
CA THR A 46 -0.45 -3.23 0.82
C THR A 46 -1.61 -4.19 0.54
N ILE A 47 -1.72 -5.28 1.31
CA ILE A 47 -2.82 -6.24 1.22
C ILE A 47 -4.16 -5.60 1.64
N SER A 48 -4.17 -4.86 2.75
CA SER A 48 -5.39 -4.20 3.25
C SER A 48 -5.88 -3.13 2.29
N LEU A 49 -4.97 -2.34 1.70
CA LEU A 49 -5.29 -1.37 0.67
C LEU A 49 -5.90 -2.02 -0.56
N ALA A 50 -5.32 -3.13 -1.05
CA ALA A 50 -5.89 -3.85 -2.19
C ALA A 50 -7.31 -4.34 -1.91
N ARG A 51 -7.53 -4.99 -0.76
CA ARG A 51 -8.86 -5.45 -0.31
C ARG A 51 -9.86 -4.29 -0.18
N PHE A 52 -9.41 -3.16 0.35
CA PHE A 52 -10.25 -1.97 0.48
C PHE A 52 -10.68 -1.41 -0.89
N ILE A 53 -9.75 -1.30 -1.85
CA ILE A 53 -10.04 -0.72 -3.16
C ILE A 53 -10.86 -1.67 -4.04
N PHE A 54 -10.59 -2.97 -4.01
CA PHE A 54 -11.42 -3.97 -4.70
C PHE A 54 -12.75 -4.25 -4.00
N ALA A 55 -12.88 -3.93 -2.72
CA ALA A 55 -14.01 -4.25 -1.86
C ALA A 55 -14.36 -5.75 -1.85
N SER A 56 -13.34 -6.61 -1.93
CA SER A 56 -13.46 -8.07 -1.93
C SER A 56 -12.20 -8.72 -1.36
N GLU A 57 -12.26 -10.04 -1.15
CA GLU A 57 -11.09 -10.85 -0.82
C GLU A 57 -10.42 -11.38 -2.08
N PRO A 58 -9.10 -11.61 -2.07
CA PRO A 58 -8.43 -12.30 -3.16
C PRO A 58 -8.85 -13.78 -3.19
N GLU A 59 -9.08 -14.30 -4.38
CA GLU A 59 -9.36 -15.71 -4.63
C GLU A 59 -8.08 -16.55 -4.66
N ARG A 60 -6.97 -15.95 -5.09
CA ARG A 60 -5.66 -16.62 -5.18
C ARG A 60 -4.53 -15.67 -4.81
N VAL A 61 -3.49 -16.22 -4.20
CA VAL A 61 -2.28 -15.48 -3.84
C VAL A 61 -1.05 -16.29 -4.22
N PHE A 62 -0.08 -15.62 -4.84
CA PHE A 62 1.26 -16.16 -5.10
C PHE A 62 2.29 -15.16 -4.58
N GLY A 63 3.37 -15.64 -3.97
CA GLY A 63 4.42 -14.76 -3.46
C GLY A 63 5.75 -15.44 -3.27
N ILE A 64 6.79 -14.62 -3.20
CA ILE A 64 8.16 -15.00 -2.89
C ILE A 64 8.60 -14.18 -1.69
N VAL A 65 9.24 -14.84 -0.72
CA VAL A 65 9.72 -14.23 0.51
C VAL A 65 11.19 -14.55 0.67
N GLU A 66 11.96 -13.53 1.02
CA GLU A 66 13.37 -13.61 1.37
C GLU A 66 13.53 -13.34 2.87
N TYR A 67 14.19 -14.25 3.57
CA TYR A 67 14.46 -14.16 5.00
C TYR A 67 15.87 -13.66 5.26
N ASP A 68 16.02 -12.82 6.28
CA ASP A 68 17.33 -12.44 6.77
C ASP A 68 18.05 -13.67 7.38
N PRO A 69 19.29 -13.98 6.95
CA PRO A 69 19.98 -15.18 7.41
C PRO A 69 20.39 -15.13 8.89
N GLN A 70 20.46 -13.96 9.52
CA GLN A 70 20.82 -13.78 10.93
C GLN A 70 19.58 -13.55 11.80
N LEU A 71 18.74 -12.59 11.43
CA LEU A 71 17.54 -12.19 12.20
C LEU A 71 16.38 -13.19 12.05
N LYS A 72 16.40 -14.03 11.00
CA LYS A 72 15.38 -15.05 10.70
C LYS A 72 13.96 -14.53 10.50
N VAL A 73 13.78 -13.22 10.34
CA VAL A 73 12.53 -12.59 9.90
C VAL A 73 12.54 -12.38 8.40
N ASP A 74 11.37 -12.28 7.77
CA ASP A 74 11.30 -11.88 6.37
C ASP A 74 11.73 -10.42 6.20
N ARG A 75 12.60 -10.18 5.22
CA ARG A 75 13.19 -8.87 4.95
C ARG A 75 12.74 -8.27 3.62
N LEU A 76 12.28 -9.10 2.70
CA LEU A 76 11.73 -8.71 1.41
C LEU A 76 10.67 -9.74 1.02
N ALA A 77 9.50 -9.26 0.64
CA ALA A 77 8.44 -10.10 0.10
C ALA A 77 7.78 -9.39 -1.07
N SER A 78 7.49 -10.16 -2.12
CA SER A 78 6.70 -9.71 -3.27
C SER A 78 5.61 -10.73 -3.56
N GLY A 79 4.43 -10.25 -3.97
CA GLY A 79 3.31 -11.12 -4.26
C GLY A 79 2.29 -10.55 -5.23
N ILE A 80 1.47 -11.44 -5.76
CA ILE A 80 0.32 -11.18 -6.62
C ILE A 80 -0.93 -11.71 -5.93
N LEU A 81 -1.91 -10.84 -5.75
CA LEU A 81 -3.26 -11.14 -5.27
C LEU A 81 -4.18 -11.09 -6.47
N ASP A 82 -4.94 -12.16 -6.70
CA ASP A 82 -5.94 -12.23 -7.75
C ASP A 82 -7.34 -12.18 -7.12
N PHE A 83 -8.13 -11.17 -7.49
CA PHE A 83 -9.49 -10.93 -7.00
C PHE A 83 -10.56 -11.41 -7.99
N GLY A 84 -10.18 -12.12 -9.06
CA GLY A 84 -11.06 -12.57 -10.14
C GLY A 84 -11.43 -11.45 -11.12
N SER A 85 -11.79 -10.27 -10.61
CA SER A 85 -12.09 -9.06 -11.41
C SER A 85 -10.84 -8.26 -11.81
N GLY A 86 -9.74 -8.44 -11.09
CA GLY A 86 -8.47 -7.75 -11.28
C GLY A 86 -7.41 -8.29 -10.33
N THR A 87 -6.23 -7.66 -10.36
CA THR A 87 -5.08 -8.12 -9.56
C THR A 87 -4.52 -7.02 -8.67
N SER A 88 -3.77 -7.39 -7.64
CA SER A 88 -2.83 -6.47 -7.00
C SER A 88 -1.46 -7.10 -6.92
N THR A 89 -0.43 -6.33 -7.27
CA THR A 89 0.97 -6.70 -7.03
C THR A 89 1.54 -5.82 -5.94
N PHE A 90 2.31 -6.42 -5.04
CA PHE A 90 2.97 -5.68 -3.98
C PHE A 90 4.41 -6.12 -3.80
N THR A 91 5.21 -5.19 -3.30
CA THR A 91 6.51 -5.47 -2.70
C THR A 91 6.60 -4.77 -1.36
N CYS A 92 7.05 -5.49 -0.33
CA CYS A 92 7.36 -4.90 0.95
C CYS A 92 8.75 -5.32 1.44
N SER A 93 9.46 -4.42 2.13
CA SER A 93 10.80 -4.72 2.65
C SER A 93 11.21 -3.88 3.86
N THR A 94 11.86 -4.52 4.82
CA THR A 94 12.47 -3.86 5.98
C THR A 94 13.96 -3.60 5.81
N GLN A 95 14.56 -3.99 4.69
CA GLN A 95 16.00 -3.82 4.43
C GLN A 95 16.28 -3.18 3.06
N LEU A 96 15.38 -2.30 2.61
CA LEU A 96 15.55 -1.48 1.41
C LEU A 96 15.46 0.01 1.76
N SER A 97 15.83 0.88 0.82
CA SER A 97 15.66 2.33 1.01
C SER A 97 14.19 2.68 1.31
N PRO A 98 13.92 3.70 2.15
CA PRO A 98 12.57 4.18 2.40
C PRO A 98 11.86 4.55 1.11
N TYR A 99 10.75 3.88 0.83
CA TYR A 99 9.92 4.16 -0.34
C TYR A 99 8.50 3.69 -0.08
N GLN A 100 7.55 4.43 -0.60
CA GLN A 100 6.17 3.98 -0.68
C GLN A 100 5.49 4.60 -1.88
N ARG A 101 4.58 3.86 -2.46
CA ARG A 101 3.77 4.29 -3.59
C ARG A 101 2.64 3.31 -3.78
N VAL A 102 1.49 3.82 -4.18
CA VAL A 102 0.39 3.02 -4.72
C VAL A 102 0.00 3.58 -6.08
N ASN A 103 -0.10 2.69 -7.07
CA ASN A 103 -0.69 2.98 -8.37
C ASN A 103 -1.93 2.11 -8.56
N ILE A 104 -3.04 2.71 -8.96
CA ILE A 104 -4.34 2.08 -9.12
C ILE A 104 -4.78 2.33 -10.56
N PHE A 105 -4.90 1.27 -11.34
CA PHE A 105 -5.17 1.35 -12.78
C PHE A 105 -6.56 0.80 -13.08
N GLY A 106 -7.34 1.59 -13.81
CA GLY A 106 -8.56 1.13 -14.46
C GLY A 106 -8.45 1.23 -15.98
N THR A 107 -9.55 0.93 -16.66
CA THR A 107 -9.60 0.93 -18.13
C THR A 107 -9.57 2.31 -18.77
N GLU A 108 -9.88 3.37 -18.01
CA GLU A 108 -10.04 4.74 -18.53
C GLU A 108 -9.22 5.76 -17.73
N GLY A 109 -8.32 5.31 -16.86
CA GLY A 109 -7.50 6.20 -16.07
C GLY A 109 -6.71 5.49 -14.98
N ARG A 110 -5.95 6.28 -14.22
CA ARG A 110 -5.19 5.78 -13.07
C ARG A 110 -5.13 6.80 -11.95
N VAL A 111 -4.89 6.30 -10.75
CA VAL A 111 -4.62 7.10 -9.55
C VAL A 111 -3.27 6.68 -9.00
N GLU A 112 -2.45 7.66 -8.62
CA GLU A 112 -1.17 7.44 -7.95
C GLU A 112 -1.18 8.18 -6.61
N ILE A 113 -0.89 7.48 -5.52
CA ILE A 113 -0.87 8.05 -4.16
C ILE A 113 0.55 8.06 -3.65
N GLU A 114 0.96 9.24 -3.17
CA GLU A 114 2.37 9.44 -2.97
C GLU A 114 2.95 8.76 -1.73
N ILE A 115 2.26 9.00 -0.63
CA ILE A 115 2.61 8.54 0.70
C ILE A 115 1.34 7.90 1.27
N PRO A 116 0.97 6.68 0.80
CA PRO A 116 -0.35 6.11 1.07
C PRO A 116 -0.55 5.59 2.50
N PHE A 117 0.53 5.34 3.26
CA PHE A 117 0.42 4.60 4.52
C PHE A 117 0.74 5.42 5.77
N ASN A 118 1.69 6.35 5.68
CA ASN A 118 2.10 7.20 6.80
C ASN A 118 2.31 8.67 6.36
N ALA A 119 1.31 9.23 5.68
CA ALA A 119 1.29 10.64 5.30
C ALA A 119 1.64 11.55 6.49
N PRO A 120 2.55 12.53 6.33
CA PRO A 120 2.88 13.46 7.41
C PRO A 120 1.64 14.24 7.84
N PRO A 121 1.37 14.37 9.15
CA PRO A 121 0.14 15.00 9.64
C PRO A 121 0.10 16.52 9.42
N ASP A 122 1.26 17.12 9.12
CA ASP A 122 1.48 18.55 8.93
C ASP A 122 1.65 18.95 7.45
N GLN A 123 1.46 18.01 6.52
CA GLN A 123 1.62 18.25 5.09
C GLN A 123 0.42 17.73 4.30
N PRO A 124 0.02 18.39 3.20
CA PRO A 124 -1.00 17.87 2.31
C PRO A 124 -0.61 16.51 1.74
N CYS A 125 -1.57 15.60 1.64
CA CYS A 125 -1.36 14.36 0.90
C CYS A 125 -1.58 14.62 -0.60
N LYS A 126 -0.61 14.21 -1.41
CA LYS A 126 -0.68 14.36 -2.86
C LYS A 126 -1.18 13.09 -3.54
N ILE A 127 -2.15 13.26 -4.42
CA ILE A 127 -2.66 12.24 -5.33
C ILE A 127 -2.49 12.76 -6.75
N TRP A 128 -2.04 11.90 -7.65
CA TRP A 128 -2.11 12.17 -9.08
C TRP A 128 -3.23 11.37 -9.71
N TYR A 129 -3.97 11.99 -10.60
CA TYR A 129 -5.08 11.38 -11.30
C TYR A 129 -4.94 11.61 -12.80
N GLN A 130 -4.96 10.52 -13.56
CA GLN A 130 -5.00 10.54 -15.01
C GLN A 130 -6.41 10.15 -15.47
N HIS A 131 -6.97 10.93 -16.38
CA HIS A 131 -8.24 10.62 -17.03
C HIS A 131 -8.03 10.42 -18.53
N GLY A 132 -8.54 9.31 -19.08
CA GLY A 132 -8.41 8.98 -20.50
C GLY A 132 -7.07 8.35 -20.88
N GLU A 133 -6.80 8.32 -22.18
CA GLU A 133 -5.67 7.60 -22.78
C GLU A 133 -4.37 8.40 -22.84
N ASP A 134 -4.43 9.72 -22.65
CA ASP A 134 -3.24 10.58 -22.70
C ASP A 134 -2.44 10.48 -21.41
N THR A 135 -1.21 9.96 -21.50
CA THR A 135 -0.31 9.80 -20.36
C THR A 135 0.26 11.13 -19.85
N GLY A 136 0.15 12.21 -20.64
CA GLY A 136 0.56 13.56 -20.25
C GLY A 136 -0.48 14.33 -19.43
N ASP A 137 -1.75 13.90 -19.43
CA ASP A 137 -2.84 14.58 -18.74
C ASP A 137 -3.00 14.07 -17.29
N MET A 138 -2.10 14.51 -16.42
CA MET A 138 -2.07 14.18 -15.00
C MET A 138 -2.51 15.38 -14.16
N GLU A 139 -3.65 15.25 -13.49
CA GLU A 139 -4.16 16.19 -12.50
C GLU A 139 -3.52 15.94 -11.13
N GLU A 140 -2.99 17.00 -10.51
CA GLU A 140 -2.58 16.97 -9.11
C GLU A 140 -3.78 17.29 -8.21
N ILE A 141 -4.10 16.38 -7.29
CA ILE A 141 -5.13 16.54 -6.27
C ILE A 141 -4.42 16.61 -4.91
N LEU A 142 -4.61 17.72 -4.20
CA LEU A 142 -4.12 17.91 -2.84
C LEU A 142 -5.24 17.66 -1.84
N LEU A 143 -4.98 16.77 -0.89
CA LEU A 143 -5.83 16.57 0.28
C LEU A 143 -5.25 17.36 1.46
N ASP A 144 -6.12 18.03 2.21
CA ASP A 144 -5.72 18.80 3.38
C ASP A 144 -4.93 17.96 4.38
N ALA A 145 -3.94 18.58 5.01
CA ALA A 145 -3.19 17.96 6.10
C ALA A 145 -4.15 17.54 7.21
N CYS A 146 -4.00 16.32 7.69
CA CYS A 146 -4.81 15.80 8.78
C CYS A 146 -4.02 14.85 9.67
N ASN A 147 -4.39 14.78 10.95
CA ASN A 147 -3.86 13.76 11.83
C ASN A 147 -4.67 12.47 11.67
N GLN A 148 -4.23 11.60 10.76
CA GLN A 148 -4.88 10.32 10.47
C GLN A 148 -5.06 9.42 11.71
N TYR A 149 -4.17 9.53 12.70
CA TYR A 149 -4.26 8.74 13.93
C TYR A 149 -5.34 9.27 14.89
N THR A 150 -5.48 10.60 14.99
CA THR A 150 -6.58 11.21 15.74
C THR A 150 -7.92 10.84 15.10
N ILE A 151 -8.03 10.97 13.77
CA ILE A 151 -9.25 10.58 13.04
C ILE A 151 -9.58 9.10 13.28
N GLN A 152 -8.58 8.22 13.23
CA GLN A 152 -8.79 6.80 13.54
C GLN A 152 -9.32 6.58 14.96
N GLY A 153 -8.75 7.26 15.96
CA GLY A 153 -9.19 7.17 17.35
C GLY A 153 -10.61 7.71 17.56
N ASP A 154 -10.91 8.86 16.97
CA ASP A 154 -12.24 9.48 17.02
C ASP A 154 -13.29 8.55 16.40
N MET A 155 -13.02 8.01 15.22
CA MET A 155 -13.93 7.07 14.55
C MET A 155 -14.12 5.75 15.32
N PHE A 156 -13.06 5.23 15.94
CA PHE A 156 -13.16 4.05 16.80
C PHE A 156 -14.04 4.32 18.03
N SER A 157 -13.96 5.51 18.62
CA SER A 157 -14.76 5.87 19.81
C SER A 157 -16.26 5.99 19.55
N LEU A 158 -16.67 6.07 18.27
CA LEU A 158 -18.07 6.14 17.85
C LEU A 158 -18.70 4.76 17.57
N ALA A 159 -17.89 3.69 17.52
CA ALA A 159 -18.31 2.32 17.22
C ALA A 159 -18.73 1.56 18.49
#